data_AF-A0A964Z457-F1
#
_entry.id   AF-A0A964Z457-F1
#
_cell.length_a   1.000
_cell.length_b   1.000
_cell.length_c   1.000
_cell.angle_alpha   90.00
_cell.angle_beta   90.00
_cell.angle_gamma   90.00
#
_symmetry.space_group_name_H-M   'P 1'
#
loop_
_entity.id
_entity.type
_entity.pdbx_description
1 polymer ?
#
loop_
_entity_poly.entity_id
_entity_poly.type
_entity_poly.pdbx_seq_one_letter_code
_entity_poly.pdbx_strand_id
1 'polypeptide(L)'
;MWKIAFKKKWLLFHIATIVGILFCLRLGVWQWIRRERVDQVTGETVINLQSTFYAFQWIFFAVALAWFWYRFFKDEYLVSIGQLKKGSK
;
A
#
# COMPACT_ATOMS: atom_id res chain seq x y z
N MET A 1 9.79 15.73 14.59
CA MET A 1 9.16 14.99 13.47
C MET A 1 8.68 15.91 12.34
N TRP A 2 7.86 16.93 12.63
CA TRP A 2 7.28 17.85 11.62
C TRP A 2 8.30 18.54 10.68
N LYS A 3 9.47 18.95 11.18
CA LYS A 3 10.53 19.55 10.35
C LYS A 3 11.09 18.62 9.26
N ILE A 4 10.97 17.30 9.42
CA ILE A 4 11.46 16.30 8.46
C ILE A 4 10.38 16.01 7.42
N ALA A 5 9.12 15.96 7.84
CA ALA A 5 7.97 15.72 6.95
C ALA A 5 7.90 16.75 5.81
N PHE A 6 8.25 18.00 6.07
CA PHE A 6 8.24 19.07 5.07
C PHE A 6 9.52 19.20 4.22
N LYS A 7 10.53 18.34 4.41
CA LYS A 7 11.67 18.32 3.48
C LYS A 7 11.17 17.86 2.10
N LYS A 8 11.61 18.51 1.01
CA LYS A 8 11.17 18.19 -0.37
C LYS A 8 11.19 16.69 -0.69
N LYS A 9 12.27 15.99 -0.31
CA LYS A 9 12.41 14.52 -0.41
C LYS A 9 11.23 13.77 0.25
N TRP A 10 10.87 14.16 1.47
CA TRP A 10 9.83 13.50 2.27
C TRP A 10 8.43 13.87 1.80
N LEU A 11 8.21 15.11 1.38
CA LEU A 11 6.95 15.53 0.77
C LEU A 11 6.60 14.69 -0.45
N LEU A 12 7.56 14.50 -1.36
CA LEU A 12 7.38 13.63 -2.54
C LEU A 12 7.11 12.18 -2.12
N PHE A 13 7.80 11.69 -1.09
CA PHE A 13 7.58 10.34 -0.59
C PHE A 13 6.19 10.15 0.04
N HIS A 14 5.69 11.13 0.80
CA HIS A 14 4.30 11.13 1.31
C HIS A 14 3.29 11.04 0.18
N ILE A 15 3.43 11.90 -0.84
CA ILE A 15 2.54 11.91 -2.01
C ILE A 15 2.59 10.57 -2.73
N ALA A 16 3.79 10.06 -3.02
CA ALA A 16 3.95 8.76 -3.68
C ALA A 16 3.33 7.62 -2.87
N THR A 17 3.48 7.62 -1.54
CA THR A 17 2.86 6.63 -0.66
C THR A 17 1.35 6.72 -0.69
N ILE A 18 0.78 7.92 -0.58
CA ILE A 18 -0.69 8.12 -0.63
C ILE A 18 -1.23 7.65 -1.97
N VAL A 19 -0.61 8.04 -3.08
CA VAL A 19 -0.99 7.59 -4.43
C VAL A 19 -0.91 6.07 -4.54
N GLY A 20 0.16 5.45 -4.03
CA GLY A 20 0.32 3.99 -4.03
C GLY A 20 -0.75 3.26 -3.22
N ILE A 21 -1.11 3.78 -2.04
CA ILE A 21 -2.21 3.24 -1.22
C ILE A 21 -3.54 3.34 -1.96
N LEU A 22 -3.87 4.52 -2.49
CA LEU A 22 -5.12 4.74 -3.24
C LEU A 22 -5.19 3.83 -4.47
N PHE A 23 -4.08 3.65 -5.17
CA PHE A 23 -3.98 2.74 -6.31
C PHE A 23 -4.25 1.29 -5.89
N CYS A 24 -3.61 0.81 -4.81
CA CYS A 24 -3.84 -0.53 -4.30
C CYS A 24 -5.32 -0.73 -3.89
N LEU A 25 -5.90 0.20 -3.14
CA LEU A 25 -7.31 0.12 -2.74
C LEU A 25 -8.24 0.12 -3.97
N ARG A 26 -7.95 0.96 -4.97
CA ARG A 26 -8.72 1.03 -6.22
C ARG A 26 -8.67 -0.29 -7.00
N LEU A 27 -7.52 -0.97 -7.02
CA LEU A 27 -7.37 -2.30 -7.62
C LEU A 27 -8.05 -3.39 -6.80
N GLY A 28 -7.99 -3.31 -5.47
CA GLY A 28 -8.69 -4.23 -4.56
C GLY A 28 -10.21 -4.19 -4.78
N VAL A 29 -10.79 -2.99 -4.83
CA VAL A 29 -12.22 -2.78 -5.14
C VAL A 29 -12.55 -3.29 -6.54
N TRP A 30 -11.70 -3.02 -7.53
CA TRP A 30 -11.93 -3.50 -8.89
C TRP A 30 -11.95 -5.03 -8.99
N GLN A 31 -11.04 -5.71 -8.28
CA GLN A 31 -11.04 -7.18 -8.21
C GLN A 31 -12.24 -7.72 -7.44
N TRP A 32 -12.66 -7.04 -6.38
CA TRP A 32 -13.84 -7.41 -5.61
C TRP A 32 -15.11 -7.38 -6.47
N ILE A 33 -15.29 -6.32 -7.26
CA ILE A 33 -16.44 -6.21 -8.19
C ILE A 33 -16.36 -7.31 -9.27
N ARG A 34 -15.16 -7.65 -9.75
CA ARG A 34 -14.95 -8.67 -10.78
C ARG A 34 -15.04 -10.12 -10.30
N ARG A 35 -15.14 -10.36 -8.99
CA ARG A 35 -15.15 -11.73 -8.47
C ARG A 35 -16.44 -12.46 -8.84
N GLU A 36 -17.54 -11.76 -9.02
CA GLU A 36 -18.83 -12.35 -9.39
C GLU A 36 -18.83 -12.62 -10.89
N ARG A 37 -18.99 -13.90 -11.26
CA ARG A 37 -19.02 -14.34 -12.65
C ARG A 37 -20.21 -15.28 -12.84
N VAL A 38 -20.83 -15.21 -14.02
CA VAL A 38 -21.89 -16.16 -14.41
C VAL A 38 -21.21 -17.38 -14.99
N ASP A 39 -21.49 -18.55 -14.42
CA ASP A 39 -21.07 -19.83 -14.99
C ASP A 39 -21.85 -20.05 -16.30
N GLN A 40 -21.12 -20.32 -17.38
CA GLN A 40 -21.73 -20.51 -18.71
C GLN A 40 -22.48 -21.84 -18.83
N VAL A 41 -22.21 -22.80 -17.95
CA VAL A 41 -22.83 -24.13 -18.00
C VAL A 41 -24.12 -24.17 -17.20
N THR A 42 -24.11 -23.61 -15.98
CA THR A 42 -25.26 -23.65 -15.07
C THR A 42 -26.10 -22.37 -15.12
N GLY A 43 -25.56 -21.27 -15.63
CA GLY A 43 -26.20 -19.95 -15.59
C GLY A 43 -26.19 -19.31 -14.20
N GLU A 44 -25.54 -19.93 -13.21
CA GLU A 44 -25.51 -19.46 -11.83
C GLU A 44 -24.38 -18.45 -11.60
N THR A 45 -24.60 -17.51 -10.68
CA THR A 45 -23.55 -16.60 -10.23
C THR A 45 -22.60 -17.33 -9.28
N VAL A 46 -21.36 -17.49 -9.70
CA VAL A 46 -20.28 -18.10 -8.92
C VAL A 46 -19.25 -17.07 -8.50
N ILE A 47 -18.63 -17.31 -7.35
CA ILE A 47 -17.53 -16.48 -6.85
C ILE A 47 -16.20 -17.01 -7.39
N ASN A 48 -15.50 -16.18 -8.14
CA ASN A 48 -14.13 -16.42 -8.54
C ASN A 48 -13.18 -16.25 -7.35
N LEU A 49 -12.67 -17.37 -6.86
CA LEU A 49 -11.72 -17.41 -5.75
C LEU A 49 -10.40 -16.67 -6.09
N GLN A 50 -9.95 -16.70 -7.34
CA GLN A 50 -8.73 -16.01 -7.76
C GLN A 50 -8.87 -14.48 -7.63
N SER A 51 -9.97 -13.91 -8.13
CA SER A 51 -10.26 -12.47 -7.99
C SER A 51 -10.45 -12.08 -6.53
N THR A 52 -11.03 -12.97 -5.72
CA THR A 52 -11.17 -12.77 -4.27
C THR A 52 -9.81 -12.68 -3.60
N PHE A 53 -8.89 -13.60 -3.87
CA PHE A 53 -7.53 -13.53 -3.34
C PHE A 53 -6.79 -12.28 -3.80
N TYR A 54 -6.92 -11.88 -5.07
CA TYR A 54 -6.31 -10.64 -5.54
C TYR A 54 -6.87 -9.40 -4.84
N ALA A 55 -8.17 -9.35 -4.56
CA ALA A 55 -8.75 -8.24 -3.81
C ALA A 55 -8.10 -8.08 -2.43
N PHE A 56 -7.94 -9.19 -1.70
CA PHE A 56 -7.25 -9.19 -0.41
C PHE A 56 -5.75 -8.88 -0.52
N GLN A 57 -5.08 -9.41 -1.54
CA GLN A 57 -3.67 -9.14 -1.80
C GLN A 57 -3.41 -7.65 -1.99
N TRP A 58 -4.28 -6.93 -2.72
CA TRP A 58 -4.16 -5.49 -2.89
C TRP A 58 -4.34 -4.71 -1.60
N ILE A 59 -5.28 -5.13 -0.73
CA ILE A 59 -5.45 -4.54 0.60
C ILE A 59 -4.18 -4.76 1.44
N PHE A 60 -3.63 -5.98 1.41
CA PHE A 60 -2.39 -6.30 2.11
C PHE A 60 -1.23 -5.42 1.63
N PHE A 61 -1.08 -5.22 0.31
CA PHE A 61 -0.07 -4.33 -0.24
C PHE A 61 -0.26 -2.87 0.20
N ALA A 62 -1.48 -2.37 0.28
CA ALA A 62 -1.75 -1.02 0.79
C ALA A 62 -1.25 -0.86 2.24
N VAL A 63 -1.54 -1.85 3.10
CA VAL A 63 -1.09 -1.87 4.50
C VAL A 63 0.44 -1.97 4.58
N ALA A 64 1.05 -2.88 3.82
CA ALA A 64 2.50 -3.03 3.78
C ALA A 64 3.19 -1.73 3.35
N LEU A 65 2.65 -1.05 2.34
CA LEU A 65 3.19 0.21 1.83
C LEU A 65 3.10 1.34 2.87
N ALA A 66 2.00 1.44 3.60
CA ALA A 66 1.85 2.35 4.73
C ALA A 66 2.86 2.03 5.86
N TRP A 67 3.04 0.74 6.16
CA TRP A 67 3.99 0.29 7.17
C TRP A 67 5.45 0.61 6.78
N PHE A 68 5.86 0.33 5.54
CA PHE A 68 7.19 0.67 5.05
C PHE A 68 7.44 2.17 5.08
N TRP A 69 6.45 2.97 4.66
CA TRP A 69 6.54 4.42 4.75
C TRP A 69 6.80 4.88 6.19
N TYR A 70 6.03 4.36 7.15
CA TYR A 70 6.20 4.69 8.56
C TYR A 70 7.57 4.25 9.08
N ARG A 71 8.01 3.04 8.73
CA ARG A 71 9.31 2.48 9.11
C ARG A 71 10.46 3.38 8.64
N PHE A 72 10.44 3.81 7.38
CA PHE A 72 11.47 4.69 6.82
C PHE A 72 11.42 6.09 7.43
N PHE A 73 10.22 6.65 7.64
CA PHE A 73 10.07 7.95 8.27
C PHE A 73 10.60 7.95 9.72
N LYS A 74 10.32 6.88 10.45
CA LYS A 74 10.85 6.65 11.80
C LYS A 74 12.38 6.55 11.80
N ASP A 75 12.98 5.80 10.86
CA ASP A 75 14.44 5.69 10.76
C ASP A 75 15.11 7.04 10.51
N GLU A 76 14.62 7.82 9.55
CA GLU A 76 15.21 9.13 9.27
C GLU A 76 15.02 10.09 10.45
N TYR A 77 13.89 10.02 11.14
CA TYR A 77 13.70 10.78 12.38
C TYR A 77 14.74 10.41 13.43
N LEU A 78 14.96 9.12 13.67
CA LEU A 78 15.95 8.63 14.64
C LEU A 78 17.39 9.01 14.24
N VAL A 79 17.71 8.97 12.95
CA VAL A 79 19.00 9.47 12.41
C VAL A 79 19.15 10.98 12.66
N SER A 80 18.09 11.75 12.47
CA SER A 80 18.14 13.22 12.64
C SER A 80 18.38 13.67 14.09
N ILE A 81 18.02 12.83 15.07
CA ILE A 81 18.21 13.08 16.50
C ILE A 81 19.45 12.35 17.06
N GLY A 82 20.26 11.72 16.21
CA GLY A 82 21.48 11.03 16.61
C GLY A 82 21.29 9.67 17.30
N GLN A 83 20.06 9.14 17.34
CA GLN A 83 19.73 7.85 17.98
C GLN A 83 19.97 6.64 17.06
N LEU A 84 20.17 6.85 15.77
CA LEU A 84 20.60 5.83 14.81
C LEU A 84 21.78 6.33 13.99
N LYS A 85 22.83 5.51 13.89
CA LYS A 85 23.96 5.78 13.00
C LYS A 85 23.50 5.50 11.56
N LYS A 86 23.57 6.51 10.69
CA LYS A 86 23.29 6.33 9.27
C LYS A 86 24.30 5.31 8.73
N GLY A 87 23.84 4.14 8.28
CA GLY A 87 24.72 3.12 7.74
C GLY A 87 25.58 3.73 6.63
N SER A 88 26.89 3.75 6.85
CA SER A 88 27.86 4.10 5.81
C SER A 88 27.77 3.00 4.76
N LYS A 89 27.26 3.33 3.58
CA LYS A 89 27.54 2.53 2.39
C LYS A 89 28.93 2.89 1.90
#